data_AF-A0A1B1UN66-F1
#
_entry.id   AF-A0A1B1UN66-F1
#
_cell.length_a   1.000
_cell.length_b   1.000
_cell.length_c   1.000
_cell.angle_alpha   90.00
_cell.angle_beta   90.00
_cell.angle_gamma   90.00
#
_symmetry.space_group_name_H-M   'P 1'
#
loop_
_entity.id
_entity.type
_entity.pdbx_description
1 polymer ?
#
loop_
_entity_poly.entity_id
_entity_poly.type
_entity_poly.pdbx_seq_one_letter_code
_entity_poly.pdbx_strand_id
1 'polypeptide(L)' 'MNLVRILEIRSFANQIFGDEEKAEAWLQRPNGSLSGQKPGDLLKDDLGTVVVRELLEQIDHGIFA' A
#
# COMPACT_ATOMS: atom_id res chain seq x y z
N MET A 1 -11.15 2.32 11.44
CA MET A 1 -11.14 3.02 10.14
C MET A 1 -10.78 4.48 10.33
N ASN A 2 -9.49 4.85 10.23
CA ASN A 2 -9.07 6.25 10.28
C ASN A 2 -8.82 6.76 8.85
N LEU A 3 -9.72 7.61 8.35
CA LEU A 3 -9.67 8.11 6.97
C LEU A 3 -8.36 8.87 6.67
N VAL A 4 -7.82 9.59 7.65
CA VAL A 4 -6.56 10.34 7.49
C VAL A 4 -5.41 9.40 7.16
N ARG A 5 -5.30 8.28 7.89
CA ARG A 5 -4.25 7.28 7.64
C ARG A 5 -4.36 6.65 6.25
N ILE A 6 -5.58 6.38 5.79
CA ILE A 6 -5.81 5.82 4.44
C ILE A 6 -5.33 6.81 3.37
N LEU A 7 -5.62 8.10 3.54
CA LEU A 7 -5.17 9.15 2.63
C LEU A 7 -3.65 9.30 2.65
N GLU A 8 -3.01 9.19 3.82
CA GLU A 8 -1.55 9.20 3.93
C GLU A 8 -0.91 8.04 3.14
N ILE A 9 -1.45 6.82 3.25
CA ILE A 9 -0.93 5.67 2.49
C ILE A 9 -1.10 5.85 0.99
N ARG A 10 -2.26 6.34 0.54
CA ARG A 10 -2.49 6.62 -0.88
C ARG A 10 -1.55 7.69 -1.41
N SER A 11 -1.35 8.77 -0.64
CA SER A 11 -0.40 9.82 -0.99
C SER A 11 1.03 9.28 -1.05
N PHE A 12 1.41 8.39 -0.14
CA PHE A 12 2.73 7.77 -0.12
C PHE A 12 2.94 6.83 -1.31
N ALA A 13 1.95 6.01 -1.65
CA ALA A 13 1.97 5.18 -2.84
C ALA A 13 2.10 6.04 -4.12
N ASN A 14 1.33 7.13 -4.24
CA ASN A 14 1.46 8.07 -5.35
C ASN A 14 2.87 8.65 -5.48
N GLN A 15 3.53 8.97 -4.36
CA GLN A 15 4.91 9.46 -4.36
C GLN A 15 5.90 8.41 -4.88
N ILE A 16 5.76 7.15 -4.44
CA ILE A 16 6.64 6.05 -4.83
C ILE A 16 6.46 5.69 -6.32
N PHE A 17 5.21 5.56 -6.76
CA PHE A 17 4.91 5.14 -8.13
C PHE A 17 4.93 6.29 -9.14
N GLY A 18 4.91 7.54 -8.66
CA GLY A 18 4.91 8.77 -9.46
C GLY A 18 3.63 9.00 -10.27
N ASP A 19 2.60 8.17 -10.06
CA ASP A 19 1.37 8.15 -10.84
C ASP A 19 0.23 7.55 -10.01
N GLU A 20 -0.91 8.23 -10.00
CA GLU A 20 -2.07 7.85 -9.18
C GLU A 20 -2.72 6.55 -9.67
N GLU A 21 -2.79 6.34 -11.00
CA GLU A 21 -3.37 5.11 -11.56
C GLU A 21 -2.51 3.90 -11.21
N LYS A 22 -1.18 4.04 -11.24
CA LYS A 22 -0.26 2.97 -10.82
C LYS A 22 -0.38 2.67 -9.34
N ALA A 23 -0.48 3.69 -8.49
CA ALA A 23 -0.63 3.50 -7.06
C ALA A 23 -1.95 2.79 -6.72
N GLU A 24 -3.07 3.22 -7.30
CA GLU A 24 -4.36 2.56 -7.09
C GLU A 24 -4.33 1.13 -7.68
N ALA A 25 -3.72 0.93 -8.86
CA ALA A 25 -3.57 -0.40 -9.44
C ALA A 25 -2.76 -1.34 -8.52
N TRP A 26 -1.70 -0.83 -7.89
CA TRP A 26 -0.92 -1.59 -6.90
C TRP A 26 -1.76 -1.94 -5.67
N LEU A 27 -2.52 -0.98 -5.13
CA LEU A 27 -3.42 -1.21 -3.99
C LEU A 27 -4.52 -2.25 -4.29
N GLN A 28 -4.98 -2.33 -5.55
CA GLN A 28 -6.03 -3.25 -5.98
C GLN A 28 -5.51 -4.62 -6.45
N ARG A 29 -4.19 -4.79 -6.58
CA ARG A 29 -3.58 -6.01 -7.08
C ARG A 29 -3.33 -7.01 -5.93
N PRO A 30 -3.71 -8.29 -6.10
CA PRO A 30 -3.30 -9.35 -5.17
C PRO A 30 -1.77 -9.37 -4.99
N ASN A 31 -1.32 -9.33 -3.74
CA ASN A 31 0.10 -9.31 -3.40
C ASN A 31 0.52 -10.65 -2.76
N GLY A 32 1.55 -11.29 -3.30
CA GLY A 32 2.06 -12.57 -2.80
C GLY A 32 2.54 -12.51 -1.35
N SER A 33 3.20 -11.42 -0.96
CA SER A 33 3.66 -11.18 0.41
C SER A 33 2.51 -11.02 1.41
N LEU A 34 1.30 -10.73 0.92
CA LEU A 34 0.07 -10.62 1.71
C LEU A 34 -0.81 -11.87 1.61
N SER A 35 -0.23 -13.02 1.24
CA SER A 35 -0.97 -14.28 1.01
C SER A 35 -2.09 -14.12 -0.03
N GLY A 36 -1.87 -13.28 -1.04
CA GLY A 36 -2.83 -13.01 -2.12
C GLY A 36 -3.87 -11.95 -1.80
N GLN A 37 -3.85 -11.34 -0.61
CA GLN A 37 -4.72 -10.21 -0.31
C GLN A 37 -4.29 -8.96 -1.07
N LYS A 38 -5.25 -8.06 -1.29
CA LYS A 38 -5.01 -6.74 -1.89
C LYS A 38 -4.55 -5.78 -0.79
N PRO A 39 -3.47 -5.00 -0.99
CA PRO A 39 -3.05 -3.99 -0.01
C PRO A 39 -4.18 -3.03 0.37
N GLY A 40 -5.02 -2.62 -0.59
CA GLY A 40 -6.16 -1.74 -0.35
C GLY A 40 -7.23 -2.31 0.60
N ASP A 41 -7.38 -3.64 0.66
CA ASP A 41 -8.33 -4.28 1.58
C ASP A 41 -7.85 -4.24 3.04
N LEU A 42 -6.54 -4.19 3.27
CA LEU A 42 -5.92 -4.12 4.59
C LEU A 42 -5.98 -2.72 5.21
N LEU A 43 -6.27 -1.68 4.43
CA LEU A 43 -6.39 -0.30 4.92
C LEU A 43 -7.61 -0.07 5.83
N LYS A 44 -8.46 -1.11 6.03
CA LYS A 44 -9.68 -1.03 6.84
C LYS A 44 -9.38 -1.05 8.35
N ASP A 45 -8.25 -1.62 8.75
CA ASP A 45 -7.79 -1.70 10.13
C ASP A 45 -6.38 -1.09 10.30
N ASP A 46 -6.03 -0.76 11.55
CA ASP A 46 -4.78 -0.06 11.84
C ASP A 46 -3.54 -0.95 11.63
N LEU A 47 -3.64 -2.25 11.91
CA LEU A 47 -2.52 -3.19 11.72
C LEU A 47 -2.26 -3.41 10.22
N GLY A 48 -3.32 -3.64 9.44
CA GLY A 48 -3.21 -3.79 8.00
C GLY A 48 -2.61 -2.54 7.32
N THR A 49 -2.94 -1.35 7.82
CA THR A 49 -2.34 -0.08 7.36
C THR A 49 -0.83 -0.01 7.60
N VAL A 50 -0.35 -0.50 8.75
CA VAL A 50 1.10 -0.57 9.04
C VAL A 50 1.80 -1.51 8.08
N VAL A 51 1.23 -2.71 7.85
CA VAL A 51 1.79 -3.69 6.92
C VAL A 51 1.90 -3.14 5.49
N VAL A 52 0.88 -2.43 5.01
CA VAL A 52 0.92 -1.82 3.68
C VAL A 52 1.97 -0.71 3.59
N ARG A 53 2.17 0.06 4.67
CA ARG A 53 3.24 1.07 4.74
C ARG A 53 4.62 0.43 4.61
N GLU A 54 4.88 -0.62 5.39
CA GLU A 54 6.17 -1.33 5.36
C GLU A 54 6.47 -1.89 3.95
N LEU A 55 5.47 -2.43 3.27
CA LEU A 55 5.60 -2.88 1.88
C LEU A 55 5.96 -1.73 0.93
N LEU A 56 5.34 -0.57 1.09
CA LEU A 56 5.66 0.62 0.30
C LEU A 56 7.07 1.12 0.57
N GLU A 57 7.51 1.13 1.83
CA GLU A 57 8.90 1.48 2.21
C GLU A 57 9.93 0.51 1.62
N GLN A 58 9.62 -0.79 1.59
CA GLN A 58 10.46 -1.79 0.92
C GLN A 58 10.58 -1.49 -0.57
N ILE A 59 9.48 -1.16 -1.25
CA ILE A 59 9.49 -0.81 -2.67
C ILE A 59 10.31 0.47 -2.92
N ASP A 60 10.16 1.49 -2.08
CA ASP A 60 10.93 2.74 -2.17
C ASP A 60 12.44 2.49 -2.05
N HIS A 61 12.83 1.54 -1.19
CA HIS A 61 14.22 1.12 -1.01
C HIS A 61 14.71 0.14 -2.09
N GLY A 62 13.88 -0.20 -3.08
CA GLY A 62 14.22 -1.16 -4.15
C GLY A 62 14.26 -2.62 -3.71
N ILE A 63 13.65 -2.94 -2.57
CA ILE A 63 13.52 -4.30 -2.05
C ILE A 63 12.23 -4.90 -2.62
N PHE A 64 12.38 -5.93 -3.45
CA PHE A 64 11.28 -6.70 -3.99
C PHE A 64 11.30 -8.10 -3.34
N ALA A 65 10.19 -8.47 -2.68
CA ALA A 65 9.96 -9.82 -2.16
C ALA A 65 9.41 -10.76 -3.24
#